data_AF-A0AAV1ABH0-F1
#
_entry.id   AF-A0AAV1ABH0-F1
#
_cell.length_a   1.000
_cell.length_b   1.000
_cell.length_c   1.000
_cell.angle_alpha   90.00
_cell.angle_beta   90.00
_cell.angle_gamma   90.00
#
_symmetry.space_group_name_H-M   'P 1'
#
loop_
_entity.id
_entity.type
_entity.pdbx_description
1 polymer ?
#
loop_
_entity_poly.entity_id
_entity_poly.type
_entity_poly.pdbx_seq_one_letter_code
_entity_poly.pdbx_strand_id
1 'polypeptide(L)'
;MSVNSGCSGSGGGCSGGGSGGNGGAGGPCGACKFLRRKCIPGCIFAPYFDSEQGASQFAAVHKVFGASNVSKLLRNVPVHKRFDVVITVCYEAQARLRDPVYGCVSHIITLQQQVMSLQAELAYLQAHLATYQVPQPPPQALPMVSSSSIPPTYDLSSLFDPMAQTSSWAMHQRPNETRQYLGSGTSISSNNGGDLQVLARELLHRYGSTPSSHSLSK
;
A
#
# COMPACT_ATOMS: atom_id res chain seq x y z
N MET A 1 49.27 -45.20 23.86
CA MET A 1 50.00 -44.53 22.75
C MET A 1 49.01 -44.20 21.66
N SER A 2 49.14 -43.00 21.07
CA SER A 2 48.29 -42.37 20.02
C SER A 2 47.21 -41.41 20.58
N VAL A 3 47.51 -40.11 20.79
CA VAL A 3 47.36 -38.92 19.89
C VAL A 3 45.90 -38.70 19.44
N ASN A 4 45.26 -37.53 19.43
CA ASN A 4 45.58 -36.09 19.48
C ASN A 4 44.23 -35.34 19.64
N SER A 5 44.16 -34.19 20.30
CA SER A 5 43.09 -33.19 20.10
C SER A 5 43.52 -31.82 20.61
N GLY A 6 44.24 -31.08 19.77
CA GLY A 6 44.45 -29.66 19.92
C GLY A 6 44.20 -28.97 18.57
N CYS A 7 43.11 -28.23 18.44
CA CYS A 7 42.91 -27.30 17.34
C CYS A 7 43.00 -25.86 17.90
N SER A 8 44.20 -25.29 17.83
CA SER A 8 44.44 -23.87 18.04
C SER A 8 44.36 -23.19 16.67
N GLY A 9 43.29 -22.43 16.40
CA GLY A 9 43.15 -21.62 15.20
C GLY A 9 43.38 -20.15 15.51
N SER A 10 44.50 -19.58 15.04
CA SER A 10 44.83 -18.15 15.14
C SER A 10 45.07 -17.55 13.76
N GLY A 11 44.58 -16.32 13.55
CA GLY A 11 45.00 -15.37 12.51
C GLY A 11 44.44 -15.64 11.11
N GLY A 12 43.77 -14.73 10.40
CA GLY A 12 43.88 -13.28 10.40
C GLY A 12 44.78 -12.84 9.24
N GLY A 13 44.18 -12.50 8.09
CA GLY A 13 44.92 -11.89 6.99
C GLY A 13 44.16 -11.89 5.66
N CYS A 14 43.73 -10.71 5.20
CA CYS A 14 43.74 -10.41 3.77
C CYS A 14 43.98 -8.90 3.56
N SER A 15 45.03 -8.60 2.79
CA SER A 15 45.41 -7.25 2.36
C SER A 15 45.55 -7.24 0.83
N GLY A 16 45.17 -6.11 0.22
CA GLY A 16 45.36 -5.76 -1.20
C GLY A 16 44.05 -5.82 -1.99
N GLY A 17 43.54 -4.76 -2.62
CA GLY A 17 44.08 -3.46 -3.02
C GLY A 17 43.49 -3.16 -4.40
N GLY A 18 42.70 -2.09 -4.54
CA GLY A 18 42.06 -1.73 -5.83
C GLY A 18 40.92 -0.72 -5.65
N SER A 19 41.20 0.53 -5.98
CA SER A 19 40.34 1.71 -5.82
C SER A 19 39.22 1.79 -6.86
N GLY A 20 38.05 2.30 -6.44
CA GLY A 20 37.09 2.97 -7.33
C GLY A 20 35.62 2.62 -7.13
N GLY A 21 34.87 3.50 -6.45
CA GLY A 21 33.40 3.59 -6.62
C GLY A 21 32.54 3.40 -5.36
N ASN A 22 32.37 4.49 -4.62
CA ASN A 22 31.33 4.83 -3.62
C ASN A 22 30.29 3.75 -3.23
N GLY A 23 30.44 3.21 -2.02
CA GLY A 23 29.46 2.39 -1.28
C GLY A 23 30.14 1.76 -0.05
N GLY A 24 29.85 2.29 1.14
CA GLY A 24 30.69 2.16 2.34
C GLY A 24 31.07 0.74 2.80
N ALA A 25 32.29 0.68 3.36
CA ALA A 25 32.86 -0.37 4.22
C ALA A 25 33.05 -1.78 3.64
N GLY A 26 34.10 -1.95 2.80
CA GLY A 26 35.06 -3.08 2.71
C GLY A 26 34.63 -4.55 2.76
N GLY A 27 33.35 -4.86 2.93
CA GLY A 27 32.82 -6.18 3.21
C GLY A 27 32.03 -6.76 2.04
N PRO A 28 31.69 -8.06 2.09
CA PRO A 28 30.83 -8.67 1.09
C PRO A 28 29.42 -8.06 1.13
N CYS A 29 28.79 -7.91 -0.03
CA CYS A 29 27.37 -7.54 -0.10
C CYS A 29 26.48 -8.59 0.61
N GLY A 30 25.25 -8.23 0.95
CA GLY A 30 24.32 -9.10 1.68
C GLY A 30 24.15 -10.48 1.06
N ALA A 31 24.08 -10.55 -0.27
CA ALA A 31 24.00 -11.80 -1.01
C ALA A 31 25.27 -12.66 -0.86
N CYS A 32 26.45 -12.07 -1.05
CA CYS A 32 27.72 -12.79 -0.93
C CYS A 32 28.01 -13.20 0.52
N LYS A 33 27.58 -12.39 1.50
CA LYS A 33 27.61 -12.70 2.93
C LYS A 33 26.75 -13.94 3.23
N PHE A 34 25.52 -13.98 2.73
CA PHE A 34 24.63 -15.14 2.86
C PHE A 34 25.21 -16.40 2.19
N LEU A 35 25.72 -16.26 0.97
CA LEU A 35 26.33 -17.34 0.19
C LEU A 35 27.71 -17.78 0.72
N ARG A 36 28.28 -17.08 1.71
CA ARG A 36 29.62 -17.32 2.26
C ARG A 36 30.72 -17.37 1.20
N ARG A 37 30.65 -16.51 0.18
CA ARG A 37 31.61 -16.44 -0.92
C ARG A 37 32.27 -15.07 -1.04
N LYS A 38 33.42 -15.00 -1.71
CA LYS A 38 34.11 -13.74 -1.98
C LYS A 38 33.26 -12.83 -2.88
N CYS A 39 33.07 -11.58 -2.46
CA CYS A 39 32.42 -10.55 -3.27
C CYS A 39 33.46 -9.91 -4.19
N ILE A 40 33.28 -10.04 -5.50
CA ILE A 40 34.20 -9.47 -6.50
C ILE A 40 33.66 -8.12 -7.02
N PRO A 41 34.54 -7.22 -7.50
CA PRO A 41 34.12 -6.03 -8.25
C PRO A 41 33.22 -6.42 -9.43
N GLY A 42 32.10 -5.73 -9.59
CA GLY A 42 31.08 -6.08 -10.60
C GLY A 42 30.09 -7.18 -10.17
N CYS A 43 30.05 -7.56 -8.89
CA CYS A 43 29.02 -8.46 -8.37
C CYS A 43 27.62 -7.92 -8.68
N ILE A 44 26.83 -8.69 -9.43
CA ILE A 44 25.46 -8.30 -9.84
C ILE A 44 24.51 -8.06 -8.68
N PHE A 45 24.81 -8.59 -7.49
CA PHE A 45 23.96 -8.43 -6.31
C PHE A 45 24.39 -7.25 -5.42
N ALA A 46 25.62 -6.75 -5.57
CA ALA A 46 26.16 -5.72 -4.68
C ALA A 46 25.36 -4.40 -4.68
N PRO A 47 24.84 -3.91 -5.81
CA PRO A 47 24.05 -2.68 -5.84
C PRO A 47 22.69 -2.78 -5.13
N TYR A 48 22.20 -4.00 -4.86
CA TYR A 48 20.82 -4.23 -4.42
C TYR A 48 20.70 -4.83 -3.01
N PHE A 49 21.76 -5.48 -2.52
CA PHE A 49 21.77 -6.14 -1.21
C PHE A 49 22.91 -5.59 -0.36
N ASP A 50 22.56 -4.70 0.57
CA ASP A 50 23.42 -4.14 1.60
C ASP A 50 23.88 -5.20 2.62
N SER A 51 24.94 -4.91 3.39
CA SER A 51 25.59 -5.89 4.27
C SER A 51 24.82 -6.21 5.56
N GLU A 52 23.95 -5.31 6.01
CA GLU A 52 23.18 -5.44 7.25
C GLU A 52 21.84 -6.15 6.99
N GLN A 53 20.93 -5.53 6.23
CA GLN A 53 19.60 -6.08 5.98
C GLN A 53 19.55 -6.98 4.72
N GLY A 54 20.42 -6.72 3.74
CA GLY A 54 20.43 -7.47 2.49
C GLY A 54 20.70 -8.97 2.64
N ALA A 55 21.36 -9.44 3.70
CA ALA A 55 21.60 -10.87 3.91
C ALA A 55 20.30 -11.64 4.25
N SER A 56 19.42 -11.08 5.07
CA SER A 56 18.14 -11.70 5.43
C SER A 56 17.15 -11.65 4.26
N GLN A 57 17.10 -10.53 3.53
CA GLN A 57 16.31 -10.41 2.31
C GLN A 57 16.78 -11.40 1.24
N PHE A 58 18.09 -11.52 1.03
CA PHE A 58 18.64 -12.46 0.06
C PHE A 58 18.37 -13.92 0.44
N ALA A 59 18.29 -14.26 1.74
CA ALA A 59 17.93 -15.60 2.18
C ALA A 59 16.53 -16.02 1.69
N ALA A 60 15.55 -15.12 1.75
CA ALA A 60 14.21 -15.38 1.25
C ALA A 60 14.22 -15.59 -0.27
N VAL A 61 14.87 -14.68 -0.98
CA VAL A 61 15.03 -14.73 -2.44
C VAL A 61 15.72 -16.04 -2.88
N HIS A 62 16.79 -16.42 -2.18
CA HIS A 62 17.52 -17.64 -2.44
C HIS A 62 16.66 -18.88 -2.21
N LYS A 63 15.87 -18.92 -1.15
CA LYS A 63 15.01 -20.06 -0.82
C LYS A 63 13.89 -20.27 -1.84
N VAL A 64 13.30 -19.19 -2.35
CA VAL A 64 12.14 -19.26 -3.25
C VAL A 64 12.54 -19.37 -4.71
N PHE A 65 13.47 -18.53 -5.17
CA PHE A 65 13.85 -18.44 -6.57
C PHE A 65 15.21 -19.06 -6.86
N GLY A 66 16.12 -19.04 -5.90
CA GLY A 66 17.51 -19.46 -6.08
C GLY A 66 18.40 -18.35 -6.68
N ALA A 67 19.65 -18.28 -6.21
CA ALA A 67 20.59 -17.25 -6.64
C ALA A 67 20.84 -17.25 -8.16
N SER A 68 20.93 -18.44 -8.77
CA SER A 68 21.20 -18.58 -10.21
C SER A 68 20.07 -18.02 -11.08
N ASN A 69 18.81 -18.25 -10.68
CA ASN A 69 17.65 -17.79 -11.43
C ASN A 69 17.52 -16.28 -11.33
N VAL A 70 17.71 -15.71 -10.15
CA VAL A 70 17.70 -14.24 -9.97
C VAL A 70 18.86 -13.59 -10.71
N SER A 71 20.04 -14.20 -10.70
CA SER A 71 21.18 -13.73 -11.48
C SER A 71 20.89 -13.71 -12.99
N LYS A 72 20.23 -14.75 -13.52
CA LYS A 72 19.79 -14.81 -14.93
C LYS A 72 18.72 -13.75 -15.22
N LEU A 73 17.72 -13.60 -14.35
CA LEU A 73 16.67 -12.59 -14.45
C LEU A 73 17.26 -11.18 -14.53
N LEU A 74 18.15 -10.82 -13.60
CA LEU A 74 18.76 -9.49 -13.58
C LEU A 74 19.65 -9.20 -14.80
N ARG A 75 20.30 -10.22 -15.38
CA ARG A 75 21.06 -10.04 -16.62
C ARG A 75 20.16 -9.71 -17.82
N ASN A 76 18.98 -10.31 -17.88
CA ASN A 76 18.03 -10.12 -18.98
C ASN A 76 17.21 -8.83 -18.85
N VAL A 77 17.19 -8.22 -17.66
CA VAL A 77 16.47 -6.98 -17.38
C VAL A 77 17.38 -5.75 -17.66
N PRO A 78 16.87 -4.71 -18.35
CA PRO A 78 17.58 -3.45 -18.54
C PRO A 78 18.01 -2.83 -17.21
N VAL A 79 19.21 -2.26 -17.15
CA VAL A 79 19.85 -1.78 -15.91
C VAL A 79 18.94 -0.87 -15.08
N HIS A 80 18.21 0.05 -15.73
CA HIS A 80 17.32 1.01 -15.10
C HIS A 80 16.11 0.38 -14.39
N LYS A 81 15.70 -0.84 -14.76
CA LYS A 81 14.57 -1.57 -14.11
C LYS A 81 15.01 -2.62 -13.11
N ARG A 82 16.32 -2.89 -13.00
CA ARG A 82 16.81 -3.97 -12.14
C ARG A 82 16.48 -3.74 -10.68
N PHE A 83 16.50 -2.49 -10.23
CA PHE A 83 16.16 -2.13 -8.86
C PHE A 83 14.70 -2.51 -8.54
N ASP A 84 13.76 -2.10 -9.40
CA ASP A 84 12.33 -2.45 -9.27
C ASP A 84 12.12 -3.97 -9.28
N VAL A 85 12.81 -4.68 -10.18
CA VAL A 85 12.74 -6.14 -10.25
C VAL A 85 13.23 -6.78 -8.95
N VAL A 86 14.33 -6.30 -8.35
CA VAL A 86 14.79 -6.83 -7.07
C VAL A 86 13.77 -6.57 -5.96
N ILE A 87 13.15 -5.40 -5.91
CA ILE A 87 12.09 -5.10 -4.93
C ILE A 87 10.94 -6.10 -5.07
N THR A 88 10.44 -6.32 -6.28
CA THR A 88 9.35 -7.26 -6.55
C THR A 88 9.73 -8.69 -6.17
N VAL A 89 10.92 -9.16 -6.57
CA VAL A 89 11.41 -10.49 -6.23
C VAL A 89 11.58 -10.68 -4.72
N CYS A 90 12.09 -9.67 -4.01
CA CYS A 90 12.19 -9.69 -2.56
C CYS A 90 10.80 -9.77 -1.89
N TYR A 91 9.82 -9.01 -2.37
CA TYR A 91 8.46 -9.04 -1.87
C TYR A 91 7.79 -10.40 -2.11
N GLU A 92 7.85 -10.93 -3.33
CA GLU A 92 7.26 -12.21 -3.69
C GLU A 92 7.89 -13.37 -2.91
N ALA A 93 9.22 -13.34 -2.73
CA ALA A 93 9.92 -14.34 -1.95
C ALA A 93 9.42 -14.35 -0.50
N GLN A 94 9.33 -13.17 0.12
CA GLN A 94 8.82 -13.05 1.49
C GLN A 94 7.36 -13.48 1.61
N ALA A 95 6.52 -13.15 0.63
CA ALA A 95 5.14 -13.60 0.59
C ALA A 95 5.04 -15.13 0.54
N ARG A 96 5.83 -15.78 -0.33
CA ARG A 96 5.89 -17.26 -0.41
C ARG A 96 6.47 -17.92 0.83
N LEU A 97 7.32 -17.24 1.60
CA LEU A 97 7.77 -17.76 2.90
C LEU A 97 6.68 -17.72 3.98
N ARG A 98 5.82 -16.69 3.95
CA ARG A 98 4.70 -16.54 4.89
C ARG A 98 3.53 -17.45 4.52
N ASP A 99 3.24 -17.55 3.22
CA ASP A 99 2.17 -18.37 2.67
C ASP A 99 2.75 -19.28 1.56
N PRO A 100 3.11 -20.53 1.89
CA PRO A 100 3.72 -21.44 0.93
C PRO A 100 2.74 -21.93 -0.16
N VAL A 101 1.43 -21.75 0.03
CA VAL A 101 0.40 -22.22 -0.91
C VAL A 101 0.08 -21.13 -1.92
N TYR A 102 -0.25 -19.92 -1.46
CA TYR A 102 -0.72 -18.83 -2.32
C TYR A 102 0.27 -17.67 -2.44
N GLY A 103 1.25 -17.53 -1.53
CA GLY A 103 2.28 -16.49 -1.60
C GLY A 103 1.70 -15.08 -1.70
N CYS A 104 2.12 -14.31 -2.72
CA CYS A 104 1.58 -12.97 -2.95
C CYS A 104 0.14 -12.97 -3.49
N VAL A 105 -0.38 -14.10 -3.98
CA VAL A 105 -1.74 -14.19 -4.54
C VAL A 105 -2.80 -14.07 -3.45
N SER A 106 -2.53 -14.55 -2.22
CA SER A 106 -3.47 -14.35 -1.10
C SER A 106 -3.68 -12.87 -0.76
N HIS A 107 -2.64 -12.04 -0.91
CA HIS A 107 -2.78 -10.60 -0.76
C HIS A 107 -3.65 -9.99 -1.88
N ILE A 108 -3.49 -10.46 -3.12
CA ILE A 108 -4.32 -10.01 -4.26
C ILE A 108 -5.79 -10.33 -3.98
N ILE A 109 -6.10 -11.57 -3.58
CA ILE A 109 -7.47 -12.02 -3.28
C ILE A 109 -8.05 -11.20 -2.12
N THR A 110 -7.26 -10.94 -1.08
CA THR A 110 -7.68 -10.13 0.07
C THR A 110 -8.05 -8.70 -0.36
N LEU A 111 -7.22 -8.07 -1.19
CA LEU A 111 -7.49 -6.74 -1.73
C LEU A 111 -8.73 -6.74 -2.63
N GLN A 112 -8.91 -7.76 -3.47
CA GLN A 112 -10.11 -7.90 -4.29
C GLN A 112 -11.38 -8.02 -3.42
N GLN A 113 -11.33 -8.81 -2.34
CA GLN A 113 -12.44 -8.94 -1.40
C GLN A 113 -12.75 -7.61 -0.69
N GLN A 114 -11.72 -6.84 -0.31
CA GLN A 114 -11.90 -5.52 0.29
C GLN A 114 -12.56 -4.55 -0.68
N VAL A 115 -12.15 -4.52 -1.95
CA VAL A 115 -12.78 -3.70 -2.99
C VAL A 115 -14.25 -4.08 -3.15
N MET A 116 -14.56 -5.37 -3.25
CA MET A 116 -15.95 -5.84 -3.37
C MET A 116 -16.80 -5.48 -2.14
N SER A 117 -16.25 -5.63 -0.93
CA SER A 117 -16.93 -5.28 0.31
C SER A 117 -17.24 -3.78 0.37
N LEU A 118 -16.26 -2.92 0.03
CA LEU A 118 -16.45 -1.48 0.03
C LEU A 118 -17.44 -1.02 -1.05
N GLN A 119 -17.43 -1.66 -2.22
CA GLN A 119 -18.42 -1.39 -3.27
C GLN A 119 -19.84 -1.77 -2.83
N ALA A 120 -20.00 -2.91 -2.15
CA ALA A 120 -21.30 -3.32 -1.60
C ALA A 120 -21.80 -2.35 -0.51
N GLU A 121 -20.90 -1.88 0.37
CA GLU A 121 -21.22 -0.90 1.39
C GLU A 121 -21.66 0.44 0.78
N LEU A 122 -20.95 0.93 -0.24
CA LEU A 122 -21.34 2.13 -0.98
C LEU A 122 -22.71 1.95 -1.65
N ALA A 123 -22.94 0.82 -2.31
CA ALA A 123 -24.23 0.54 -2.95
C ALA A 123 -25.37 0.48 -1.94
N TYR A 124 -25.14 -0.13 -0.77
CA TYR A 124 -26.11 -0.17 0.32
C TYR A 124 -26.46 1.23 0.82
N LEU A 125 -25.47 2.09 1.08
CA LEU A 125 -25.70 3.45 1.55
C LEU A 125 -26.39 4.32 0.49
N GLN A 126 -26.02 4.18 -0.78
CA GLN A 126 -26.68 4.88 -1.88
C GLN A 126 -28.15 4.48 -2.01
N ALA A 127 -28.45 3.18 -1.92
CA ALA A 127 -29.83 2.69 -1.92
C ALA A 127 -30.59 3.20 -0.69
N HIS A 128 -29.97 3.21 0.48
CA HIS A 128 -30.57 3.73 1.72
C HIS A 128 -30.90 5.23 1.60
N LEU A 129 -29.98 6.05 1.10
CA LEU A 129 -30.24 7.48 0.84
C LEU A 129 -31.36 7.69 -0.20
N ALA A 130 -31.41 6.88 -1.26
CA ALA A 130 -32.47 6.97 -2.25
C ALA A 130 -33.87 6.69 -1.65
N THR A 131 -33.98 5.85 -0.62
CA THR A 131 -35.26 5.63 0.09
C THR A 131 -35.72 6.83 0.91
N TYR A 132 -34.81 7.70 1.35
CA TYR A 132 -35.17 8.95 2.04
C TYR A 132 -35.48 10.10 1.07
N GLN A 133 -35.08 9.99 -0.20
CA GLN A 133 -35.47 10.93 -1.25
C GLN A 133 -36.92 10.64 -1.68
N VAL A 134 -37.88 11.11 -0.89
CA VAL A 134 -39.32 11.12 -1.24
C VAL A 134 -39.46 11.72 -2.65
N PRO A 135 -40.18 11.09 -3.59
CA PRO A 135 -40.52 11.72 -4.85
C PRO A 135 -41.19 13.06 -4.57
N GLN A 136 -40.58 14.17 -4.97
CA GLN A 136 -41.31 15.44 -4.97
C GLN A 136 -42.57 15.23 -5.82
N PRO A 137 -43.78 15.52 -5.29
CA PRO A 137 -44.97 15.49 -6.12
C PRO A 137 -44.75 16.45 -7.30
N PRO A 138 -45.26 16.12 -8.51
CA PRO A 138 -45.05 16.93 -9.70
C PRO A 138 -45.46 18.39 -9.40
N PRO A 139 -44.75 19.39 -9.93
CA PRO A 139 -45.09 20.78 -9.72
C PRO A 139 -46.50 21.02 -10.27
N GLN A 140 -47.48 21.12 -9.37
CA GLN A 140 -48.81 21.56 -9.74
C GLN A 140 -48.68 23.01 -10.19
N ALA A 141 -48.98 23.27 -11.46
CA ALA A 141 -49.11 24.61 -11.99
C ALA A 141 -50.21 25.32 -11.20
N LEU A 142 -49.81 26.18 -10.25
CA LEU A 142 -50.72 27.09 -9.58
C LEU A 142 -51.18 28.16 -10.59
N PRO A 143 -52.47 28.51 -10.63
CA PRO A 143 -52.93 29.61 -11.47
C PRO A 143 -52.34 30.92 -10.93
N MET A 144 -51.72 31.67 -11.83
CA MET A 144 -51.23 33.02 -11.62
C MET A 144 -52.39 33.90 -11.14
N VAL A 145 -52.39 34.30 -9.87
CA VAL A 145 -53.21 35.41 -9.38
C VAL A 145 -52.31 36.61 -9.09
N SER A 146 -52.59 37.69 -9.80
CA SER A 146 -51.88 38.96 -9.69
C SER A 146 -52.33 39.77 -8.47
N SER A 147 -51.35 40.44 -7.87
CA SER A 147 -51.41 41.76 -7.20
C SER A 147 -52.28 41.95 -5.94
N SER A 148 -51.65 42.26 -4.79
CA SER A 148 -51.50 43.65 -4.31
C SER A 148 -50.94 43.76 -2.86
N SER A 149 -49.95 44.65 -2.70
CA SER A 149 -49.71 45.61 -1.60
C SER A 149 -49.42 45.21 -0.12
N ILE A 150 -48.11 45.19 0.21
CA ILE A 150 -47.29 45.81 1.32
C ILE A 150 -47.52 45.49 2.85
N PRO A 151 -46.58 45.82 3.80
CA PRO A 151 -45.85 44.93 4.74
C PRO A 151 -46.17 45.30 6.24
N PRO A 152 -45.37 45.13 7.34
CA PRO A 152 -43.98 44.66 7.56
C PRO A 152 -43.76 43.68 8.76
N THR A 153 -42.48 43.35 8.99
CA THR A 153 -41.87 42.77 10.22
C THR A 153 -42.16 41.31 10.57
N TYR A 154 -41.44 40.37 9.94
CA TYR A 154 -41.03 39.13 10.60
C TYR A 154 -39.56 38.90 10.30
N ASP A 155 -38.73 39.14 11.29
CA ASP A 155 -37.31 38.81 11.26
C ASP A 155 -37.18 37.30 11.52
N LEU A 156 -36.88 36.54 10.46
CA LEU A 156 -36.69 35.08 10.51
C LEU A 156 -35.28 34.71 11.02
N SER A 157 -34.54 35.64 11.62
CA SER A 157 -33.19 35.40 12.13
C SER A 157 -33.16 34.67 13.49
N SER A 158 -34.31 34.22 14.03
CA SER A 158 -34.39 33.54 15.34
C SER A 158 -34.68 32.03 15.27
N LEU A 159 -34.86 31.46 14.07
CA LEU A 159 -35.13 30.02 13.89
C LEU A 159 -33.85 29.18 13.72
N PHE A 160 -32.71 29.85 13.68
CA PHE A 160 -31.39 29.23 13.70
C PHE A 160 -30.55 29.92 14.77
N ASP A 161 -30.56 29.38 15.99
CA ASP A 161 -29.32 29.31 16.74
C ASP A 161 -29.19 27.94 17.44
N PRO A 162 -28.06 27.23 17.26
CA PRO A 162 -27.81 25.89 17.76
C PRO A 162 -27.15 25.94 19.13
N MET A 163 -27.68 25.23 20.13
CA MET A 163 -26.90 24.98 21.34
C MET A 163 -27.15 23.60 21.92
N ALA A 164 -26.07 22.82 21.85
CA ALA A 164 -25.78 21.59 22.56
C ALA A 164 -26.51 21.37 23.89
N GLN A 165 -27.13 20.20 24.04
CA GLN A 165 -26.89 19.26 25.15
C GLN A 165 -27.74 18.00 24.91
N THR A 166 -27.09 16.85 24.68
CA THR A 166 -26.98 15.74 25.65
C THR A 166 -28.20 14.80 25.58
N SER A 167 -28.16 13.49 25.37
CA SER A 167 -27.17 12.46 25.70
C SER A 167 -27.52 11.14 25.00
N SER A 168 -26.56 10.20 24.98
CA SER A 168 -26.77 8.74 25.07
C SER A 168 -26.63 7.90 23.79
N TRP A 169 -25.39 7.63 23.38
CA TRP A 169 -25.01 6.32 22.80
C TRP A 169 -23.52 5.93 22.98
N ALA A 170 -22.73 6.75 23.68
CA ALA A 170 -21.39 6.35 24.12
C ALA A 170 -21.48 5.50 25.40
N MET A 171 -21.85 4.21 25.32
CA MET A 171 -21.56 3.21 26.39
C MET A 171 -21.85 1.73 26.02
N HIS A 172 -21.58 1.24 24.81
CA HIS A 172 -21.49 -0.23 24.55
C HIS A 172 -20.40 -0.52 23.50
N GLN A 173 -19.10 -0.58 23.87
CA GLN A 173 -18.34 -1.81 24.19
C GLN A 173 -18.38 -2.86 23.06
N ARG A 174 -17.29 -3.32 22.42
CA ARG A 174 -15.90 -3.59 22.88
C ARG A 174 -14.83 -3.36 21.79
N PRO A 175 -13.56 -3.17 22.18
CA PRO A 175 -12.39 -3.21 21.31
C PRO A 175 -11.91 -4.66 21.08
N ASN A 176 -11.62 -5.01 19.83
CA ASN A 176 -10.74 -6.14 19.52
C ASN A 176 -9.32 -5.59 19.30
N GLU A 177 -8.46 -5.80 20.29
CA GLU A 177 -7.05 -5.46 20.22
C GLU A 177 -6.32 -6.44 19.29
N THR A 178 -5.86 -5.96 18.13
CA THR A 178 -4.76 -6.60 17.39
C THR A 178 -3.98 -5.56 16.58
N ARG A 179 -3.24 -4.65 17.23
CA ARG A 179 -2.09 -3.99 16.56
C ARG A 179 -1.04 -3.32 17.43
N GLN A 180 -0.70 -3.88 18.58
CA GLN A 180 0.56 -3.52 19.24
C GLN A 180 1.73 -4.24 18.54
N TYR A 181 2.30 -3.64 17.50
CA TYR A 181 3.75 -3.56 17.34
C TYR A 181 4.15 -2.57 16.22
N LEU A 182 5.16 -1.75 16.52
CA LEU A 182 5.78 -0.66 15.77
C LEU A 182 4.97 0.63 15.60
N GLY A 183 5.12 1.51 16.60
CA GLY A 183 5.09 2.95 16.43
C GLY A 183 6.48 3.49 16.07
N SER A 184 6.51 4.40 15.11
CA SER A 184 7.46 5.52 14.99
C SER A 184 6.91 6.45 13.91
N GLY A 185 5.92 7.26 14.29
CA GLY A 185 5.42 8.35 13.46
C GLY A 185 6.20 9.61 13.79
N THR A 186 7.13 9.98 12.90
CA THR A 186 7.65 11.34 12.83
C THR A 186 6.53 12.26 12.36
N SER A 187 6.24 13.29 13.14
CA SER A 187 5.33 14.37 12.79
C SER A 187 5.93 15.18 11.64
N ILE A 188 5.36 15.05 10.44
CA ILE A 188 5.54 16.03 9.37
C ILE A 188 4.19 16.69 9.15
N SER A 189 4.05 17.90 9.69
CA SER A 189 3.02 18.84 9.29
C SER A 189 3.23 19.17 7.81
N SER A 190 2.27 18.79 6.96
CA SER A 190 2.20 19.26 5.56
C SER A 190 0.74 19.42 5.14
N ASN A 191 0.47 20.62 4.65
CA ASN A 191 -0.82 21.32 4.63
C ASN A 191 -1.66 21.08 3.36
N ASN A 192 -1.78 19.84 2.84
CA ASN A 192 -2.42 19.62 1.53
C ASN A 192 -3.56 18.58 1.56
N GLY A 193 -4.64 18.89 2.28
CA GLY A 193 -5.85 18.06 2.35
C GLY A 193 -6.78 18.15 1.13
N GLY A 194 -6.49 19.01 0.14
CA GLY A 194 -7.36 19.23 -1.03
C GLY A 194 -7.15 18.27 -2.20
N ASP A 195 -5.90 17.85 -2.45
CA ASP A 195 -5.54 17.12 -3.67
C ASP A 195 -6.05 15.67 -3.70
N LEU A 196 -6.08 15.01 -2.55
CA LEU A 196 -6.51 13.61 -2.47
C LEU A 196 -8.01 13.44 -2.79
N GLN A 197 -8.81 14.42 -2.41
CA GLN A 197 -10.25 14.41 -2.63
C GLN A 197 -10.61 14.67 -4.10
N VAL A 198 -9.82 15.51 -4.78
CA VAL A 198 -9.93 15.77 -6.22
C VAL A 198 -9.53 14.54 -7.02
N LEU A 199 -8.44 13.87 -6.63
CA LEU A 199 -8.00 12.62 -7.26
C LEU A 199 -9.03 11.50 -7.08
N ALA A 200 -9.63 11.39 -5.89
CA ALA A 200 -10.69 10.42 -5.62
C ALA A 200 -11.91 10.65 -6.52
N ARG A 201 -12.30 11.92 -6.75
CA ARG A 201 -13.40 12.28 -7.65
C ARG A 201 -13.07 11.97 -9.12
N GLU A 202 -11.85 12.27 -9.58
CA GLU A 202 -11.39 11.98 -10.94
C GLU A 202 -11.41 10.47 -11.24
N LEU A 203 -10.97 9.63 -10.29
CA LEU A 203 -10.97 8.17 -10.46
C LEU A 203 -12.39 7.60 -10.57
N LEU A 204 -13.36 8.13 -9.82
CA LEU A 204 -14.77 7.70 -9.91
C LEU A 204 -15.38 8.05 -11.27
N HIS A 205 -15.04 9.20 -11.86
CA HIS A 205 -15.52 9.57 -13.20
C HIS A 205 -14.90 8.71 -14.30
N ARG A 206 -13.61 8.37 -14.20
CA ARG A 206 -12.90 7.54 -15.18
C ARG A 206 -13.42 6.10 -15.24
N TYR A 207 -13.83 5.53 -14.10
CA TYR A 207 -14.31 4.15 -14.02
C TYR A 207 -15.84 3.99 -14.03
N GLY A 208 -16.60 5.09 -13.97
CA GLY A 208 -18.07 5.07 -14.01
C GLY A 208 -18.71 5.01 -15.40
N SER A 209 -17.92 5.11 -16.48
CA SER A 209 -18.43 5.06 -17.86
C SER A 209 -18.16 3.70 -18.49
N THR A 210 -19.04 2.73 -18.27
CA THR A 210 -19.13 1.55 -19.14
C THR A 210 -19.77 1.97 -20.47
N PRO A 211 -19.22 1.60 -21.63
CA PRO A 211 -19.86 1.93 -22.90
C PRO A 211 -21.14 1.08 -23.05
N SER A 212 -22.22 1.79 -23.33
CA SER A 212 -23.56 1.29 -23.66
C SER A 212 -23.50 0.22 -24.74
N SER A 213 -24.11 -0.92 -24.46
CA SER A 213 -24.48 -1.95 -25.42
C SER A 213 -25.33 -1.34 -26.54
N HIS A 214 -24.80 -1.28 -27.77
CA HIS A 214 -25.59 -0.94 -28.95
C HIS A 214 -26.25 -2.23 -29.47
N SER A 215 -27.57 -2.32 -29.31
CA SER A 215 -28.41 -3.33 -29.95
C SER A 215 -28.85 -2.87 -31.34
N LEU A 216 -28.80 -3.82 -32.28
CA LEU A 216 -29.73 -4.09 -33.41
C LEU A 216 -30.22 -2.93 -34.30
N SER A 217 -29.99 -3.01 -35.62
CA SER A 217 -31.03 -3.01 -36.70
C SER A 217 -30.48 -2.61 -38.08
N LYS A 218 -30.19 -3.60 -38.94
CA LYS A 218 -30.74 -3.79 -40.31
C LYS A 218 -30.00 -4.89 -41.04
#